data_AF-A0A401I2C3-F1
#
_entry.id   AF-A0A401I2C3-F1
#
_cell.length_a   1.000
_cell.length_b   1.000
_cell.length_c   1.000
_cell.angle_alpha   90.00
_cell.angle_beta   90.00
_cell.angle_gamma   90.00
#
_symmetry.space_group_name_H-M   'P 1'
#
loop_
_entity.id
_entity.type
_entity.pdbx_description
1 polymer ?
#
loop_
_entity_poly.entity_id
_entity_poly.type
_entity_poly.pdbx_seq_one_letter_code
_entity_poly.pdbx_strand_id
1 'polypeptide(L)'
;MSEVKLVVDYEAHEAGKTMSEKLEALAASPESQSLTSLIIGDWGGAYENDSAGAIEALVRLKESFPALRKIHVGDMSGEECEISWIMQSNVGPLLEAYPALQSLTVTGGSGLSIEPLAHDNLEELILITGGLGKDVLASVAGARLPKLRHLELYLGVEDYGFDGGIEDILPLLESGRFPELTYLGIKNSELQDEIAISISDAPILQHLQTLDLSMGTLTDKGAEALIASAGVRKLDKLDLSYHYMSDAMVRRWQDTGMNVNVSDQQEDDEDYRFPYITE
;
A
#
# COMPACT_ATOMS: atom_id res chain seq x y z
N MET A 1 17.73 3.97 -13.64
CA MET A 1 17.19 4.71 -12.50
C MET A 1 18.20 4.56 -11.37
N SER A 2 18.59 5.67 -10.76
CA SER A 2 19.41 5.71 -9.55
C SER A 2 18.49 5.56 -8.35
N GLU A 3 18.90 4.73 -7.39
CA GLU A 3 18.14 4.41 -6.19
C GLU A 3 19.09 4.36 -5.00
N VAL A 4 18.67 4.96 -3.88
CA VAL A 4 19.41 4.97 -2.62
C VAL A 4 18.45 4.57 -1.51
N LYS A 5 18.88 3.63 -0.66
CA LYS A 5 18.24 3.32 0.62
C LYS A 5 19.06 3.90 1.75
N LEU A 6 18.42 4.69 2.62
CA LEU A 6 19.03 5.21 3.85
C LEU A 6 18.48 4.44 5.04
N VAL A 7 19.37 4.05 5.94
CA VAL A 7 19.06 3.32 7.17
C VAL A 7 19.88 3.92 8.31
N VAL A 8 19.25 4.18 9.44
CA VAL A 8 19.87 4.46 10.75
C VAL A 8 19.60 3.23 11.59
N ASP A 9 20.54 2.29 11.56
CA ASP A 9 20.46 1.08 12.38
C ASP A 9 20.64 1.39 13.87
N TYR A 10 20.47 0.35 14.71
CA TYR A 10 20.61 0.45 16.16
C TYR A 10 21.94 1.08 16.61
N GLU A 11 23.07 0.66 16.03
CA GLU A 11 24.39 1.19 16.43
C GLU A 11 24.52 2.68 16.06
N ALA A 12 24.04 3.08 14.89
CA ALA A 12 24.02 4.46 14.46
C ALA A 12 23.09 5.31 15.35
N HIS A 13 21.92 4.78 15.72
CA HIS A 13 20.98 5.45 16.61
C HIS A 13 21.57 5.68 18.01
N GLU A 14 22.19 4.65 18.60
CA GLU A 14 22.90 4.77 19.90
C GLU A 14 24.07 5.77 19.85
N ALA A 15 24.70 5.92 18.68
CA ALA A 15 25.71 6.95 18.44
C ALA A 15 25.13 8.35 18.17
N GLY A 16 23.80 8.52 18.29
CA GLY A 16 23.09 9.80 18.10
C GLY A 16 22.90 10.20 16.64
N LYS A 17 23.06 9.28 15.68
CA LYS A 17 22.81 9.56 14.26
C LYS A 17 21.33 9.62 13.98
N THR A 18 20.94 10.51 13.06
CA THR A 18 19.55 10.70 12.66
C THR A 18 19.36 10.53 11.17
N MET A 19 18.12 10.23 10.76
CA MET A 19 17.78 10.18 9.34
C MET A 19 17.96 11.54 8.66
N SER A 20 17.68 12.64 9.37
CA SER A 20 17.92 14.00 8.88
C SER A 20 19.39 14.23 8.51
N GLU A 21 20.34 13.80 9.34
CA GLU A 21 21.77 13.92 9.04
C GLU A 21 22.17 13.13 7.79
N LYS A 22 21.62 11.92 7.60
CA LYS A 22 21.88 11.10 6.41
C LYS A 22 21.31 11.75 5.15
N LEU A 23 20.11 12.31 5.23
CA LEU A 23 19.49 13.05 4.14
C LEU A 23 20.28 14.30 3.76
N GLU A 24 20.79 15.06 4.74
CA GLU A 24 21.65 16.23 4.50
C GLU A 24 22.97 15.84 3.82
N ALA A 25 23.59 14.75 4.27
CA ALA A 25 24.80 14.23 3.63
C ALA A 25 24.54 13.79 2.18
N LEU A 26 23.41 13.11 1.93
CA LEU A 26 23.01 12.72 0.58
C LEU A 26 22.72 13.95 -0.30
N ALA A 27 21.99 14.95 0.22
CA ALA A 27 21.68 16.19 -0.48
C ALA A 27 22.95 16.95 -0.92
N ALA A 28 23.99 16.96 -0.08
CA ALA A 28 25.28 17.58 -0.37
C ALA A 28 26.14 16.78 -1.37
N SER A 29 25.78 15.54 -1.68
CA SER A 29 26.49 14.70 -2.64
C SER A 29 26.10 15.03 -4.09
N PRO A 30 26.98 14.81 -5.09
CA PRO A 30 26.62 14.95 -6.49
C PRO A 30 25.51 13.99 -6.97
N GLU A 31 25.31 12.88 -6.25
CA GLU A 31 24.32 11.85 -6.59
C GLU A 31 22.88 12.38 -6.49
N SER A 32 22.61 13.28 -5.54
CA SER A 32 21.29 13.88 -5.28
C SER A 32 20.65 14.50 -6.52
N GLN A 33 21.47 15.10 -7.40
CA GLN A 33 21.02 15.78 -8.61
C GLN A 33 20.41 14.84 -9.66
N SER A 34 20.79 13.56 -9.60
CA SER A 34 20.33 12.53 -10.53
C SER A 34 19.52 11.43 -9.88
N LEU A 35 19.32 11.48 -8.55
CA LEU A 35 18.61 10.46 -7.78
C LEU A 35 17.14 10.38 -8.19
N THR A 36 16.68 9.21 -8.62
CA THR A 36 15.30 9.01 -9.08
C THR A 36 14.41 8.28 -8.08
N SER A 37 14.99 7.48 -7.19
CA SER A 37 14.28 6.70 -6.17
C SER A 37 14.99 6.84 -4.83
N LEU A 38 14.24 7.10 -3.77
CA LEU A 38 14.76 7.20 -2.41
C LEU A 38 13.92 6.34 -1.48
N ILE A 39 14.59 5.46 -0.76
CA ILE A 39 14.00 4.56 0.23
C ILE A 39 14.49 4.99 1.61
N ILE A 40 13.54 5.22 2.51
CA ILE A 40 13.78 5.45 3.93
C ILE A 40 13.48 4.13 4.64
N GLY A 41 14.52 3.43 5.08
CA GLY A 41 14.40 2.27 5.97
C GLY A 41 14.33 2.71 7.44
N ASP A 42 14.90 1.93 8.35
CA ASP A 42 14.95 2.26 9.78
C ASP A 42 15.51 3.69 10.00
N TRP A 43 14.83 4.48 10.83
CA TRP A 43 15.23 5.84 11.20
C TRP A 43 15.78 5.93 12.63
N GLY A 44 15.97 4.79 13.29
CA GLY A 44 16.54 4.67 14.62
C GLY A 44 15.44 4.66 15.68
N GLY A 45 15.16 3.47 16.22
CA GLY A 45 14.10 3.26 17.18
C GLY A 45 12.73 3.49 16.56
N ALA A 46 12.45 2.88 15.39
CA ALA A 46 11.22 3.10 14.62
C ALA A 46 9.92 2.71 15.34
N TYR A 47 10.02 1.99 16.47
CA TYR A 47 8.90 1.68 17.36
C TYR A 47 8.70 2.71 18.49
N GLU A 48 9.68 3.59 18.72
CA GLU A 48 9.66 4.67 19.73
C GLU A 48 9.51 6.06 19.10
N ASN A 49 10.14 6.26 17.93
CA ASN A 49 10.20 7.52 17.21
C ASN A 49 9.44 7.41 15.89
N ASP A 50 8.70 8.46 15.54
CA ASP A 50 7.98 8.50 14.27
C ASP A 50 8.84 8.96 13.08
N SER A 51 8.26 8.85 11.88
CA SER A 51 8.92 9.26 10.63
C SER A 51 9.02 10.77 10.41
N ALA A 52 8.47 11.63 11.30
CA ALA A 52 8.33 13.07 11.03
C ALA A 52 9.67 13.74 10.76
N GLY A 53 10.73 13.37 11.49
CA GLY A 53 12.07 13.90 11.29
C GLY A 53 12.61 13.64 9.87
N ALA A 54 12.29 12.49 9.27
CA ALA A 54 12.66 12.17 7.90
C ALA A 54 11.82 12.96 6.89
N ILE A 55 10.50 13.08 7.12
CA ILE A 55 9.58 13.83 6.26
C ILE A 55 9.95 15.32 6.23
N GLU A 56 10.17 15.93 7.40
CA GLU A 56 10.55 17.35 7.52
C GLU A 56 11.89 17.63 6.84
N ALA A 57 12.87 16.73 6.97
CA ALA A 57 14.15 16.85 6.30
C ALA A 57 14.00 16.77 4.77
N LEU A 58 13.20 15.84 4.26
CA LEU A 58 12.92 15.72 2.83
C LEU A 58 12.23 16.97 2.26
N VAL A 59 11.24 17.52 2.97
CA VAL A 59 10.57 18.76 2.56
C VAL A 59 11.55 19.94 2.54
N ARG A 60 12.39 20.06 3.57
CA ARG A 60 13.41 21.11 3.67
C ARG A 60 14.44 21.02 2.54
N LEU A 61 14.82 19.81 2.16
CA LEU A 61 15.89 19.54 1.20
C LEU A 61 15.42 19.38 -0.25
N LYS A 62 14.13 19.57 -0.54
CA LYS A 62 13.49 19.28 -1.85
C LYS A 62 14.26 19.76 -3.09
N GLU A 63 14.86 20.95 -3.03
CA GLU A 63 15.62 21.54 -4.16
C GLU A 63 16.90 20.76 -4.49
N SER A 64 17.37 19.92 -3.56
CA SER A 64 18.56 19.08 -3.74
C SER A 64 18.27 17.81 -4.54
N PHE A 65 17.01 17.44 -4.72
CA PHE A 65 16.60 16.19 -5.38
C PHE A 65 15.68 16.44 -6.59
N PRO A 66 16.12 17.22 -7.60
CA PRO A 66 15.27 17.63 -8.74
C PRO A 66 14.81 16.46 -9.62
N ALA A 67 15.54 15.34 -9.60
CA ALA A 67 15.26 14.15 -10.38
C ALA A 67 14.39 13.12 -9.66
N LEU A 68 14.01 13.35 -8.39
CA LEU A 68 13.29 12.37 -7.59
C LEU A 68 11.89 12.10 -8.17
N ARG A 69 11.56 10.81 -8.30
CA ARG A 69 10.28 10.32 -8.85
C ARG A 69 9.61 9.29 -7.95
N LYS A 70 10.37 8.59 -7.12
CA LYS A 70 9.85 7.58 -6.20
C LYS A 70 10.34 7.81 -4.79
N ILE A 71 9.44 7.69 -3.82
CA ILE A 71 9.77 7.69 -2.40
C ILE A 71 9.10 6.48 -1.77
N HIS A 72 9.87 5.70 -1.01
CA HIS A 72 9.35 4.67 -0.12
C HIS A 72 9.72 5.01 1.32
N VAL A 73 8.73 5.17 2.19
CA VAL A 73 8.93 5.43 3.63
C VAL A 73 8.64 4.18 4.44
N GLY A 74 9.56 3.78 5.32
CA GLY A 74 9.39 2.67 6.25
C GLY A 74 9.78 1.30 5.69
N ASP A 75 10.66 1.23 4.69
CA ASP A 75 11.12 -0.05 4.14
C ASP A 75 12.02 -0.80 5.14
N MET A 76 11.39 -1.56 6.03
CA MET A 76 12.03 -2.31 7.11
C MET A 76 11.66 -3.79 7.01
N SER A 77 12.64 -4.63 7.31
CA SER A 77 12.41 -6.04 7.58
C SER A 77 11.85 -6.25 9.00
N GLY A 78 11.20 -7.37 9.25
CA GLY A 78 10.71 -7.71 10.60
C GLY A 78 11.82 -7.83 11.66
N GLU A 79 13.08 -8.06 11.25
CA GLU A 79 14.23 -8.02 12.16
C GLU A 79 14.59 -6.59 12.59
N GLU A 80 14.34 -5.60 11.73
CA GLU A 80 14.56 -4.18 12.03
C GLU A 80 13.38 -3.62 12.84
N CYS A 81 12.15 -3.82 12.34
CA CYS A 81 10.93 -3.44 13.01
C CYS A 81 9.74 -4.20 12.40
N GLU A 82 8.95 -4.85 13.25
CA GLU A 82 7.65 -5.43 12.90
C GLU A 82 6.73 -4.34 12.31
N ILE A 83 5.96 -4.66 11.27
CA ILE A 83 5.20 -3.68 10.48
C ILE A 83 4.16 -2.93 11.31
N SER A 84 3.58 -3.60 12.30
CA SER A 84 2.60 -3.03 13.22
C SER A 84 3.23 -2.03 14.21
N TRP A 85 4.55 -2.13 14.43
CA TRP A 85 5.31 -1.28 15.34
C TRP A 85 5.93 -0.08 14.64
N ILE A 86 5.99 -0.04 13.31
CA ILE A 86 6.57 1.08 12.56
C ILE A 86 5.71 2.34 12.78
N MET A 87 6.26 3.29 13.54
CA MET A 87 5.62 4.58 13.85
C MET A 87 5.76 5.55 12.67
N GLN A 88 4.70 5.73 11.93
CA GLN A 88 4.58 6.73 10.88
C GLN A 88 4.15 8.10 11.40
N SER A 89 4.14 9.06 10.49
CA SER A 89 3.68 10.43 10.69
C SER A 89 2.84 10.87 9.48
N ASN A 90 2.55 12.16 9.35
CA ASN A 90 1.92 12.68 8.13
C ASN A 90 2.94 12.76 6.98
N VAL A 91 2.75 11.92 5.95
CA VAL A 91 3.60 11.90 4.75
C VAL A 91 3.08 12.77 3.60
N GLY A 92 1.86 13.33 3.73
CA GLY A 92 1.24 14.23 2.74
C GLY A 92 2.13 15.40 2.27
N PRO A 93 2.91 16.06 3.15
CA PRO A 93 3.83 17.13 2.76
C PRO A 93 4.85 16.77 1.67
N LEU A 94 5.17 15.47 1.50
CA LEU A 94 6.05 15.03 0.41
C LEU A 94 5.44 15.29 -0.98
N LEU A 95 4.13 15.18 -1.12
CA LEU A 95 3.44 15.41 -2.38
C LEU A 95 3.57 16.88 -2.83
N GLU A 96 3.48 17.82 -1.90
CA GLU A 96 3.70 19.24 -2.20
C GLU A 96 5.17 19.55 -2.48
N ALA A 97 6.09 18.91 -1.75
CA ALA A 97 7.53 19.14 -1.91
C ALA A 97 8.08 18.64 -3.24
N TYR A 98 7.52 17.56 -3.79
CA TYR A 98 8.02 16.88 -4.98
C TYR A 98 6.99 16.85 -6.13
N PRO A 99 6.80 17.94 -6.88
CA PRO A 99 5.75 18.05 -7.91
C PRO A 99 5.91 17.07 -9.09
N ALA A 100 7.10 16.47 -9.24
CA ALA A 100 7.39 15.45 -10.25
C ALA A 100 7.29 14.01 -9.71
N LEU A 101 6.88 13.81 -8.45
CA LEU A 101 6.76 12.50 -7.84
C LEU A 101 5.71 11.66 -8.59
N GLN A 102 6.07 10.42 -8.90
CA GLN A 102 5.26 9.46 -9.65
C GLN A 102 4.86 8.26 -8.79
N SER A 103 5.64 7.90 -7.77
CA SER A 103 5.35 6.76 -6.89
C SER A 103 5.60 7.13 -5.43
N LEU A 104 4.62 6.80 -4.58
CA LEU A 104 4.74 6.88 -3.13
C LEU A 104 4.35 5.53 -2.53
N THR A 105 5.30 4.92 -1.81
CA THR A 105 5.06 3.72 -1.01
C THR A 105 5.26 4.05 0.46
N VAL A 106 4.38 3.56 1.32
CA VAL A 106 4.50 3.69 2.78
C VAL A 106 4.29 2.33 3.41
N THR A 107 5.23 1.93 4.28
CA THR A 107 5.16 0.68 5.05
C THR A 107 5.04 1.02 6.53
N GLY A 108 4.04 0.45 7.21
CA GLY A 108 3.69 0.77 8.59
C GLY A 108 2.42 1.64 8.68
N GLY A 109 1.51 1.28 9.58
CA GLY A 109 0.20 1.94 9.73
C GLY A 109 0.09 2.85 10.96
N SER A 110 0.88 2.60 12.00
CA SER A 110 0.79 3.30 13.29
C SER A 110 1.08 4.79 13.14
N GLY A 111 0.13 5.66 13.44
CA GLY A 111 0.30 7.12 13.32
C GLY A 111 0.32 7.66 11.87
N LEU A 112 0.08 6.81 10.86
CA LEU A 112 0.08 7.21 9.46
C LEU A 112 -1.02 8.23 9.17
N SER A 113 -0.64 9.33 8.52
CA SER A 113 -1.57 10.26 7.90
C SER A 113 -1.05 10.66 6.51
N ILE A 114 -1.95 10.99 5.59
CA ILE A 114 -1.60 11.42 4.24
C ILE A 114 -2.45 12.63 3.89
N GLU A 115 -2.21 13.75 4.57
CA GLU A 115 -2.97 14.99 4.37
C GLU A 115 -2.04 16.17 4.03
N PRO A 116 -2.29 16.91 2.94
CA PRO A 116 -3.30 16.66 1.91
C PRO A 116 -2.89 15.55 0.92
N LEU A 117 -3.85 14.71 0.48
CA LEU A 117 -3.63 13.73 -0.58
C LEU A 117 -4.09 14.26 -1.95
N ALA A 118 -3.27 15.14 -2.54
CA ALA A 118 -3.49 15.68 -3.87
C ALA A 118 -2.18 15.83 -4.62
N HIS A 119 -2.10 15.31 -5.85
CA HIS A 119 -0.89 15.38 -6.66
C HIS A 119 -1.20 15.22 -8.16
N ASP A 120 -0.61 16.07 -9.00
CA ASP A 120 -0.91 16.09 -10.45
C ASP A 120 -0.20 14.98 -11.24
N ASN A 121 0.87 14.40 -10.69
CA ASN A 121 1.75 13.47 -11.38
C ASN A 121 1.91 12.11 -10.69
N LEU A 122 1.21 11.86 -9.58
CA LEU A 122 1.33 10.59 -8.88
C LEU A 122 0.61 9.51 -9.70
N GLU A 123 1.35 8.47 -10.07
CA GLU A 123 0.91 7.34 -10.89
C GLU A 123 0.70 6.08 -10.03
N GLU A 124 1.41 5.96 -8.91
CA GLU A 124 1.39 4.80 -8.01
C GLU A 124 1.31 5.23 -6.53
N LEU A 125 0.39 4.63 -5.79
CA LEU A 125 0.26 4.75 -4.34
C LEU A 125 0.12 3.35 -3.74
N ILE A 126 1.04 3.00 -2.83
CA ILE A 126 1.07 1.69 -2.16
C ILE A 126 1.16 1.92 -0.65
N LEU A 127 0.15 1.45 0.09
CA LEU A 127 0.11 1.49 1.55
C LEU A 127 0.17 0.07 2.09
N ILE A 128 1.28 -0.29 2.72
CA ILE A 128 1.56 -1.62 3.28
C ILE A 128 1.46 -1.52 4.80
N THR A 129 0.42 -2.09 5.40
CA THR A 129 0.17 -1.96 6.84
C THR A 129 -0.31 -3.27 7.46
N GLY A 130 0.01 -3.47 8.73
CA GLY A 130 -0.65 -4.47 9.58
C GLY A 130 -2.05 -4.07 10.03
N GLY A 131 -2.40 -2.78 9.90
CA GLY A 131 -3.72 -2.20 10.14
C GLY A 131 -3.83 -0.78 9.59
N LEU A 132 -4.71 -0.57 8.60
CA LEU A 132 -4.88 0.71 7.90
C LEU A 132 -6.05 1.49 8.51
N GLY A 133 -5.77 2.59 9.20
CA GLY A 133 -6.82 3.40 9.81
C GLY A 133 -7.83 3.96 8.80
N LYS A 134 -9.11 4.02 9.18
CA LYS A 134 -10.22 4.50 8.35
C LYS A 134 -10.06 5.96 7.94
N ASP A 135 -9.37 6.77 8.73
CA ASP A 135 -9.06 8.16 8.37
C ASP A 135 -8.12 8.23 7.15
N VAL A 136 -7.21 7.25 7.01
CA VAL A 136 -6.37 7.10 5.82
C VAL A 136 -7.21 6.62 4.64
N LEU A 137 -8.12 5.66 4.83
CA LEU A 137 -9.09 5.26 3.79
C LEU A 137 -9.94 6.44 3.30
N ALA A 138 -10.45 7.25 4.23
CA ALA A 138 -11.20 8.46 3.94
C ALA A 138 -10.36 9.49 3.17
N SER A 139 -9.09 9.64 3.52
CA SER A 139 -8.13 10.49 2.80
C SER A 139 -7.91 10.02 1.36
N VAL A 140 -7.72 8.71 1.15
CA VAL A 140 -7.60 8.11 -0.19
C VAL A 140 -8.90 8.29 -0.98
N ALA A 141 -10.06 8.07 -0.34
CA ALA A 141 -11.35 8.31 -0.94
C ALA A 141 -11.57 9.79 -1.30
N GLY A 142 -11.00 10.74 -0.54
CA GLY A 142 -11.08 12.17 -0.80
C GLY A 142 -10.02 12.70 -1.78
N ALA A 143 -9.12 11.85 -2.27
CA ALA A 143 -7.92 12.25 -2.96
C ALA A 143 -8.14 12.86 -4.35
N ARG A 144 -7.25 13.78 -4.74
CA ARG A 144 -7.18 14.30 -6.12
C ARG A 144 -5.91 13.82 -6.81
N LEU A 145 -5.99 12.66 -7.46
CA LEU A 145 -4.87 11.99 -8.13
C LEU A 145 -5.25 11.65 -9.59
N PRO A 146 -5.30 12.64 -10.49
CA PRO A 146 -5.82 12.46 -11.85
C PRO A 146 -5.00 11.49 -12.70
N LYS A 147 -3.73 11.26 -12.38
CA LYS A 147 -2.84 10.33 -13.08
C LYS A 147 -2.62 9.00 -12.35
N LEU A 148 -3.36 8.72 -11.28
CA LEU A 148 -3.18 7.47 -10.54
C LEU A 148 -3.58 6.29 -11.42
N ARG A 149 -2.63 5.38 -11.64
CA ARG A 149 -2.78 4.16 -12.44
C ARG A 149 -2.77 2.91 -11.60
N HIS A 150 -2.11 2.98 -10.44
CA HIS A 150 -1.85 1.87 -9.53
C HIS A 150 -2.14 2.26 -8.08
N LEU A 151 -3.10 1.59 -7.45
CA LEU A 151 -3.43 1.77 -6.05
C LEU A 151 -3.38 0.41 -5.34
N GLU A 152 -2.58 0.29 -4.27
CA GLU A 152 -2.56 -0.86 -3.38
C GLU A 152 -2.77 -0.44 -1.94
N LEU A 153 -3.72 -1.11 -1.29
CA LEU A 153 -4.07 -0.91 0.12
C LEU A 153 -4.03 -2.27 0.82
N TYR A 154 -3.09 -2.43 1.74
CA TYR A 154 -3.04 -3.56 2.67
C TYR A 154 -3.79 -3.15 3.93
N LEU A 155 -4.98 -3.72 4.13
CA LEU A 155 -5.88 -3.26 5.17
C LEU A 155 -5.48 -3.71 6.57
N GLY A 156 -4.92 -4.90 6.68
CA GLY A 156 -4.54 -5.49 7.95
C GLY A 156 -5.73 -5.97 8.78
N VAL A 157 -5.53 -5.99 10.10
CA VAL A 157 -6.51 -6.47 11.10
C VAL A 157 -6.68 -5.49 12.25
N GLU A 158 -7.76 -5.64 13.01
CA GLU A 158 -8.10 -4.72 14.11
C GLU A 158 -7.01 -4.65 15.19
N ASP A 159 -6.40 -5.80 15.51
CA ASP A 159 -5.36 -5.91 16.54
C ASP A 159 -4.11 -5.06 16.25
N TYR A 160 -3.88 -4.69 14.99
CA TYR A 160 -2.73 -3.89 14.55
C TYR A 160 -3.13 -2.55 13.90
N GLY A 161 -4.36 -2.09 14.15
CA GLY A 161 -4.77 -0.69 13.89
C GLY A 161 -5.79 -0.48 12.79
N PHE A 162 -6.29 -1.53 12.13
CA PHE A 162 -7.46 -1.39 11.26
C PHE A 162 -8.70 -1.05 12.10
N ASP A 163 -9.42 0.01 11.76
CA ASP A 163 -10.61 0.44 12.52
C ASP A 163 -11.80 0.82 11.61
N GLY A 164 -11.74 0.33 10.36
CA GLY A 164 -12.75 0.57 9.33
C GLY A 164 -13.65 -0.64 9.09
N GLY A 165 -14.65 -0.43 8.23
CA GLY A 165 -15.55 -1.46 7.75
C GLY A 165 -15.69 -1.45 6.23
N ILE A 166 -16.59 -2.30 5.72
CA ILE A 166 -16.87 -2.35 4.27
C ILE A 166 -17.36 -0.98 3.75
N GLU A 167 -18.09 -0.24 4.57
CA GLU A 167 -18.59 1.11 4.30
C GLU A 167 -17.49 2.13 3.99
N ASP A 168 -16.31 1.97 4.56
CA ASP A 168 -15.15 2.85 4.33
C ASP A 168 -14.44 2.51 3.02
N ILE A 169 -14.65 1.29 2.51
CA ILE A 169 -14.06 0.79 1.26
C ILE A 169 -14.97 1.10 0.06
N LEU A 170 -16.30 1.06 0.22
CA LEU A 170 -17.26 1.30 -0.86
C LEU A 170 -16.96 2.56 -1.69
N PRO A 171 -16.58 3.73 -1.11
CA PRO A 171 -16.25 4.91 -1.88
C PRO A 171 -15.10 4.72 -2.88
N LEU A 172 -14.17 3.80 -2.61
CA LEU A 172 -13.04 3.49 -3.48
C LEU A 172 -13.45 2.64 -4.69
N LEU A 173 -14.60 1.97 -4.64
CA LEU A 173 -15.12 1.10 -5.71
C LEU A 173 -15.97 1.85 -6.75
N GLU A 174 -16.15 3.15 -6.56
CA GLU A 174 -16.87 4.03 -7.49
C GLU A 174 -16.01 4.42 -8.69
N SER A 175 -16.63 4.54 -9.87
CA SER A 175 -15.94 5.01 -11.08
C SER A 175 -15.69 6.52 -11.07
N GLY A 176 -14.68 6.97 -11.82
CA GLY A 176 -14.45 8.39 -12.11
C GLY A 176 -13.63 9.15 -11.07
N ARG A 177 -13.29 8.52 -9.94
CA ARG A 177 -12.42 9.11 -8.91
C ARG A 177 -10.96 9.20 -9.37
N PHE A 178 -10.46 8.06 -9.86
CA PHE A 178 -9.13 7.92 -10.42
C PHE A 178 -9.30 7.56 -11.91
N PRO A 179 -9.36 8.57 -12.81
CA PRO A 179 -9.79 8.36 -14.20
C PRO A 179 -8.82 7.51 -15.03
N GLU A 180 -7.56 7.38 -14.59
CA GLU A 180 -6.53 6.57 -15.25
C GLU A 180 -6.24 5.25 -14.52
N LEU A 181 -7.02 4.89 -13.50
CA LEU A 181 -6.74 3.72 -12.68
C LEU A 181 -6.93 2.43 -13.47
N THR A 182 -5.85 1.66 -13.57
CA THR A 182 -5.83 0.37 -14.26
C THR A 182 -5.56 -0.79 -13.32
N TYR A 183 -4.97 -0.53 -12.15
CA TYR A 183 -4.69 -1.53 -11.12
C TYR A 183 -5.28 -1.08 -9.78
N LEU A 184 -6.08 -1.96 -9.18
CA LEU A 184 -6.58 -1.81 -7.82
C LEU A 184 -6.25 -3.07 -7.02
N GLY A 185 -5.50 -2.89 -5.93
CA GLY A 185 -5.27 -3.89 -4.91
C GLY A 185 -5.93 -3.49 -3.60
N ILE A 186 -6.89 -4.31 -3.13
CA ILE A 186 -7.42 -4.22 -1.76
C ILE A 186 -7.13 -5.57 -1.13
N LYS A 187 -6.01 -5.60 -0.43
CA LYS A 187 -5.28 -6.82 -0.07
C LYS A 187 -5.24 -6.96 1.44
N ASN A 188 -4.82 -8.13 1.88
CA ASN A 188 -4.40 -8.34 3.26
C ASN A 188 -5.50 -7.94 4.26
N SER A 189 -6.71 -8.47 4.10
CA SER A 189 -7.86 -8.10 4.93
C SER A 189 -8.61 -9.32 5.45
N GLU A 190 -9.16 -9.19 6.66
CA GLU A 190 -10.17 -10.11 7.21
C GLU A 190 -11.54 -9.98 6.53
N LEU A 191 -11.79 -8.86 5.83
CA LEU A 191 -13.04 -8.56 5.13
C LEU A 191 -13.01 -8.99 3.66
N GLN A 192 -12.11 -9.90 3.28
CA GLN A 192 -11.81 -10.16 1.87
C GLN A 192 -13.03 -10.71 1.09
N ASP A 193 -13.90 -11.48 1.73
CA ASP A 193 -15.16 -11.94 1.15
C ASP A 193 -16.15 -10.79 0.91
N GLU A 194 -16.32 -9.90 1.88
CA GLU A 194 -17.19 -8.73 1.81
C GLU A 194 -16.73 -7.76 0.72
N ILE A 195 -15.41 -7.59 0.59
CA ILE A 195 -14.78 -6.80 -0.47
C ILE A 195 -15.03 -7.46 -1.83
N ALA A 196 -14.78 -8.77 -1.96
CA ALA A 196 -15.01 -9.52 -3.20
C ALA A 196 -16.48 -9.45 -3.66
N ILE A 197 -17.43 -9.57 -2.73
CA ILE A 197 -18.85 -9.40 -3.01
C ILE A 197 -19.15 -7.98 -3.47
N SER A 198 -18.68 -6.97 -2.74
CA SER A 198 -18.96 -5.56 -3.04
C SER A 198 -18.40 -5.13 -4.39
N ILE A 199 -17.19 -5.59 -4.72
CA ILE A 199 -16.56 -5.23 -6.00
C ILE A 199 -17.14 -6.01 -7.19
N SER A 200 -17.76 -7.18 -6.97
CA SER A 200 -18.26 -8.05 -8.05
C SER A 200 -19.20 -7.33 -9.05
N ASP A 201 -19.96 -6.34 -8.60
CA ASP A 201 -20.82 -5.51 -9.45
C ASP A 201 -20.44 -4.02 -9.47
N ALA A 202 -19.24 -3.69 -8.97
CA ALA A 202 -18.82 -2.30 -8.81
C ALA A 202 -18.49 -1.61 -10.14
N PRO A 203 -18.82 -0.31 -10.29
CA PRO A 203 -18.52 0.47 -11.51
C PRO A 203 -17.04 0.53 -11.86
N ILE A 204 -16.13 0.49 -10.88
CA ILE A 204 -14.68 0.58 -11.10
C ILE A 204 -14.14 -0.52 -12.02
N LEU A 205 -14.75 -1.71 -12.03
CA LEU A 205 -14.35 -2.83 -12.89
C LEU A 205 -14.39 -2.52 -14.39
N GLN A 206 -15.11 -1.47 -14.82
CA GLN A 206 -15.17 -1.09 -16.23
C GLN A 206 -13.86 -0.50 -16.77
N HIS A 207 -12.98 -0.04 -15.88
CA HIS A 207 -11.74 0.65 -16.23
C HIS A 207 -10.48 -0.10 -15.78
N LEU A 208 -10.63 -1.06 -14.86
CA LEU A 208 -9.53 -1.86 -14.38
C LEU A 208 -9.05 -2.88 -15.42
N GLN A 209 -7.73 -3.05 -15.47
CA GLN A 209 -7.05 -4.14 -16.14
C GLN A 209 -6.71 -5.25 -15.15
N THR A 210 -6.28 -4.86 -13.94
CA THR A 210 -5.93 -5.78 -12.86
C THR A 210 -6.72 -5.47 -11.61
N LEU A 211 -7.31 -6.52 -11.05
CA LEU A 211 -7.83 -6.52 -9.68
C LEU A 211 -6.99 -7.48 -8.84
N ASP A 212 -6.52 -7.01 -7.69
CA ASP A 212 -5.77 -7.79 -6.72
C ASP A 212 -6.51 -7.82 -5.37
N LEU A 213 -6.98 -9.01 -5.00
CA LEU A 213 -7.66 -9.33 -3.74
C LEU A 213 -6.86 -10.38 -2.94
N SER A 214 -5.55 -10.44 -3.19
CA SER A 214 -4.64 -11.41 -2.57
C SER A 214 -4.37 -11.10 -1.09
N MET A 215 -3.71 -12.04 -0.43
CA MET A 215 -3.15 -11.88 0.92
C MET A 215 -4.19 -11.75 2.03
N GLY A 216 -5.48 -11.90 1.74
CA GLY A 216 -6.57 -11.83 2.71
C GLY A 216 -7.22 -13.17 3.00
N THR A 217 -8.34 -13.12 3.71
CA THR A 217 -9.10 -14.30 4.17
C THR A 217 -10.14 -14.79 3.17
N LEU A 218 -9.91 -14.64 1.85
CA LEU A 218 -10.88 -14.93 0.81
C LEU A 218 -11.31 -16.41 0.81
N THR A 219 -12.61 -16.68 0.86
CA THR A 219 -13.19 -18.02 0.86
C THR A 219 -14.00 -18.30 -0.41
N ASP A 220 -14.61 -19.48 -0.46
CA ASP A 220 -15.56 -19.85 -1.51
C ASP A 220 -16.72 -18.84 -1.65
N LYS A 221 -17.11 -18.15 -0.57
CA LYS A 221 -18.21 -17.18 -0.57
C LYS A 221 -17.88 -15.97 -1.45
N GLY A 222 -16.74 -15.30 -1.21
CA GLY A 222 -16.31 -14.16 -2.02
C GLY A 222 -15.90 -14.57 -3.42
N ALA A 223 -15.23 -15.72 -3.55
CA ALA A 223 -14.85 -16.30 -4.83
C ALA A 223 -16.05 -16.55 -5.76
N GLU A 224 -17.16 -17.09 -5.23
CA GLU A 224 -18.37 -17.33 -6.03
C GLU A 224 -18.92 -16.03 -6.63
N ALA A 225 -18.95 -14.95 -5.85
CA ALA A 225 -19.42 -13.64 -6.32
C ALA A 225 -18.57 -13.12 -7.49
N LEU A 226 -17.25 -13.27 -7.38
CA LEU A 226 -16.31 -12.87 -8.44
C LEU A 226 -16.46 -13.74 -9.70
N ILE A 227 -16.66 -15.06 -9.58
CA ILE A 227 -16.93 -15.94 -10.73
C ILE A 227 -18.20 -15.52 -11.47
N ALA A 228 -19.24 -15.10 -10.73
CA ALA A 228 -20.52 -14.68 -11.30
C ALA A 228 -20.43 -13.34 -12.04
N SER A 229 -19.51 -12.46 -11.62
CA SER A 229 -19.35 -11.10 -12.13
C SER A 229 -19.04 -11.03 -13.63
N ALA A 230 -19.82 -10.23 -14.35
CA ALA A 230 -19.53 -9.89 -15.75
C ALA A 230 -18.38 -8.87 -15.90
N GLY A 231 -18.12 -8.06 -14.87
CA GLY A 231 -17.03 -7.10 -14.84
C GLY A 231 -15.67 -7.79 -14.67
N VAL A 232 -15.58 -8.72 -13.72
CA VAL A 232 -14.37 -9.51 -13.44
C VAL A 232 -13.90 -10.27 -14.68
N ARG A 233 -14.82 -10.86 -15.45
CA ARG A 233 -14.51 -11.57 -16.71
C ARG A 233 -13.83 -10.70 -17.78
N LYS A 234 -13.84 -9.37 -17.64
CA LYS A 234 -13.20 -8.44 -18.58
C LYS A 234 -11.80 -8.01 -18.15
N LEU A 235 -11.37 -8.37 -16.94
CA LEU A 235 -10.03 -8.06 -16.45
C LEU A 235 -8.98 -8.80 -17.26
N ASP A 236 -7.83 -8.16 -17.45
CA ASP A 236 -6.63 -8.77 -18.02
C ASP A 236 -5.94 -9.69 -16.99
N LYS A 237 -6.05 -9.37 -15.70
CA LYS A 237 -5.54 -10.17 -14.58
C LYS A 237 -6.46 -10.07 -13.36
N LEU A 238 -6.69 -11.21 -12.70
CA LEU A 238 -7.26 -11.28 -11.36
C LEU A 238 -6.26 -11.97 -10.44
N ASP A 239 -5.86 -11.33 -9.34
CA ASP A 239 -4.99 -11.93 -8.34
C ASP A 239 -5.77 -12.26 -7.07
N LEU A 240 -5.85 -13.54 -6.74
CA LEU A 240 -6.51 -14.07 -5.55
C LEU A 240 -5.53 -14.91 -4.72
N SER A 241 -4.21 -14.79 -4.93
CA SER A 241 -3.25 -15.65 -4.21
C SER A 241 -3.25 -15.40 -2.71
N TYR A 242 -2.84 -16.39 -1.93
CA TYR A 242 -2.99 -16.37 -0.47
C TYR A 242 -4.46 -16.21 -0.09
N HIS A 243 -5.14 -17.35 -0.01
CA HIS A 243 -6.58 -17.44 0.16
C HIS A 243 -6.96 -18.72 0.90
N TYR A 244 -8.23 -18.81 1.32
CA TYR A 244 -8.81 -19.95 2.03
C TYR A 244 -9.92 -20.66 1.22
N MET A 245 -9.99 -20.43 -0.10
CA MET A 245 -10.86 -21.20 -0.99
C MET A 245 -10.59 -22.71 -0.93
N SER A 246 -11.64 -23.51 -1.09
CA SER A 246 -11.56 -24.96 -1.17
C SER A 246 -10.93 -25.44 -2.49
N ASP A 247 -10.41 -26.67 -2.50
CA ASP A 247 -9.89 -27.33 -3.71
C ASP A 247 -10.91 -27.32 -4.86
N ALA A 248 -12.20 -27.46 -4.52
CA ALA A 248 -13.27 -27.44 -5.51
C ALA A 248 -13.42 -26.06 -6.16
N MET A 249 -13.32 -24.99 -5.36
CA MET A 249 -13.37 -23.62 -5.86
C MET A 249 -12.12 -23.25 -6.66
N VAL A 250 -10.93 -23.65 -6.19
CA VAL A 250 -9.66 -23.44 -6.94
C VAL A 250 -9.73 -24.07 -8.33
N ARG A 251 -10.23 -25.32 -8.43
CA ARG A 251 -10.43 -25.98 -9.72
C ARG A 251 -11.43 -25.23 -10.61
N ARG A 252 -12.53 -24.75 -10.03
CA ARG A 252 -13.51 -23.95 -10.78
C ARG A 252 -12.89 -22.68 -11.36
N TRP A 253 -12.03 -21.98 -10.60
CA TRP A 253 -11.28 -20.83 -11.11
C TRP A 253 -10.33 -21.19 -12.24
N GLN A 254 -9.57 -22.28 -12.10
CA GLN A 254 -8.68 -22.77 -13.14
C GLN A 254 -9.44 -23.13 -14.44
N ASP A 255 -10.66 -23.67 -14.30
CA ASP A 255 -11.53 -24.03 -15.43
C ASP A 255 -12.20 -22.82 -16.12
N THR A 256 -12.14 -21.61 -15.54
CA THR A 256 -12.70 -20.40 -16.18
C THR A 256 -11.95 -19.98 -17.45
N GLY A 257 -10.67 -20.38 -17.57
CA GLY A 257 -9.78 -19.92 -18.63
C GLY A 257 -9.34 -18.45 -18.51
N MET A 258 -9.71 -17.76 -17.42
CA MET A 258 -9.23 -16.42 -17.12
C MET A 258 -7.76 -16.44 -16.71
N ASN A 259 -7.07 -15.31 -16.88
CA ASN A 259 -5.76 -15.09 -16.27
C ASN A 259 -5.94 -14.76 -14.78
N VAL A 260 -6.20 -15.81 -13.99
CA VAL A 260 -6.42 -15.73 -12.55
C VAL A 260 -5.28 -16.42 -11.80
N ASN A 261 -4.75 -15.74 -10.78
CA ASN A 261 -3.80 -16.32 -9.84
C ASN A 261 -4.54 -16.83 -8.60
N VAL A 262 -4.57 -18.14 -8.40
CA VAL A 262 -5.14 -18.83 -7.22
C VAL A 262 -4.07 -19.68 -6.52
N SER A 263 -2.84 -19.19 -6.49
CA SER A 263 -1.73 -19.86 -5.80
C SER A 263 -1.78 -19.60 -4.29
N ASP A 264 -0.97 -20.36 -3.54
CA ASP A 264 -0.78 -20.16 -2.09
C ASP A 264 -2.09 -20.34 -1.31
N GLN A 265 -2.80 -21.43 -1.59
CA GLN A 265 -3.97 -21.85 -0.83
C GLN A 265 -3.57 -22.20 0.60
N GLN A 266 -4.23 -21.58 1.58
CA GLN A 266 -4.07 -21.85 3.00
C GLN A 266 -5.04 -22.93 3.47
N GLU A 267 -4.75 -23.56 4.61
CA GLU A 267 -5.64 -24.52 5.24
C GLU A 267 -6.85 -23.81 5.85
N ASP A 268 -8.06 -24.25 5.47
CA ASP A 268 -9.29 -23.67 5.97
C ASP A 268 -9.69 -24.28 7.32
N ASP A 269 -9.22 -23.66 8.40
CA ASP A 269 -9.78 -23.79 9.73
C ASP A 269 -10.55 -22.50 10.04
N GLU A 270 -11.88 -22.59 10.15
CA GLU A 270 -12.77 -21.41 10.29
C GLU A 270 -12.37 -20.50 11.47
N ASP A 271 -11.70 -21.05 12.49
CA ASP A 271 -11.25 -20.33 13.68
C ASP A 271 -9.88 -19.65 13.51
N TYR A 272 -9.16 -19.85 12.39
CA TYR A 272 -7.75 -19.44 12.21
C TYR A 272 -7.43 -18.88 10.80
N ARG A 273 -8.33 -18.09 10.22
CA ARG A 273 -8.03 -17.35 8.98
C ARG A 273 -7.35 -16.03 9.30
N PHE A 274 -6.15 -15.82 8.77
CA PHE A 274 -5.39 -14.59 8.98
C PHE A 274 -4.95 -14.01 7.63
N PRO A 275 -4.88 -12.68 7.51
CA PRO A 275 -4.15 -12.05 6.42
C PRO A 275 -2.65 -12.39 6.44
N TYR A 276 -1.98 -12.25 5.30
CA TYR A 276 -0.58 -12.63 5.13
C TYR A 276 0.40 -11.84 6.00
N ILE A 277 0.13 -10.55 6.21
CA ILE A 277 0.98 -9.63 6.95
C ILE A 277 0.13 -8.93 8.00
N THR A 278 0.42 -9.14 9.26
CA THR A 278 -0.32 -8.50 10.36
C THR A 278 0.63 -7.88 11.38
N GLU A 279 1.73 -8.58 11.68
CA GLU A 279 2.78 -8.19 12.62
C GLU A 279 4.13 -8.01 11.91
#